data_AF-A0A1C6QDY5-F1
#
_entry.id   AF-A0A1C6QDY5-F1
#
_cell.length_a   1.000
_cell.length_b   1.000
_cell.length_c   1.000
_cell.angle_alpha   90.00
_cell.angle_beta   90.00
_cell.angle_gamma   90.00
#
_symmetry.space_group_name_H-M   'P 1'
#
loop_
_entity.id
_entity.type
_entity.pdbx_description
1 polymer ?
#
loop_
_entity_poly.entity_id
_entity_poly.type
_entity_poly.pdbx_seq_one_letter_code
_entity_poly.pdbx_strand_id
1 'polypeptide(L)'
;MTPDQWAAIRDLVEWLDAVNGEGEQETAMRLMKLAEESGEVMQAYIGARGQNPRKGRTHTSEDVAAELCDVILTAAVALHRFTGDPAATLDARIREVARRSRSPREQGVPGVPAPSGRGPEQPRPPGQVRE
;
A
#
# COMPACT_ATOMS: atom_id res chain seq x y z
N MET A 1 0.77 -17.25 -0.07
CA MET A 1 0.69 -18.07 1.15
C MET A 1 0.45 -19.50 0.72
N THR A 2 1.09 -20.45 1.38
CA THR A 2 0.99 -21.89 1.07
C THR A 2 -0.31 -22.47 1.62
N PRO A 3 -0.72 -23.68 1.18
CA PRO A 3 -1.84 -24.40 1.80
C PRO A 3 -1.69 -24.55 3.32
N ASP A 4 -0.50 -24.92 3.79
CA ASP A 4 -0.23 -25.10 5.24
C ASP A 4 -0.37 -23.78 6.02
N GLN A 5 0.07 -22.66 5.44
CA GLN A 5 -0.12 -21.33 6.06
C GLN A 5 -1.60 -20.97 6.17
N TRP A 6 -2.41 -21.27 5.15
CA TRP A 6 -3.86 -21.05 5.22
C TRP A 6 -4.57 -21.97 6.20
N ALA A 7 -4.09 -23.22 6.35
CA ALA A 7 -4.59 -24.13 7.38
C ALA A 7 -4.32 -23.57 8.78
N ALA A 8 -3.07 -23.16 9.06
CA ALA A 8 -2.73 -22.55 10.35
C ALA A 8 -3.54 -21.28 10.66
N ILE A 9 -3.83 -20.45 9.64
CA ILE A 9 -4.66 -19.24 9.82
C ILE A 9 -6.12 -19.61 10.10
N ARG A 10 -6.63 -20.65 9.46
CA ARG A 10 -7.97 -21.16 9.77
C ARG A 10 -8.05 -21.63 11.22
N ASP A 11 -7.04 -22.35 11.70
CA ASP A 11 -6.97 -22.77 13.11
C ASP A 11 -6.99 -21.57 14.06
N LEU A 12 -6.27 -20.47 13.72
CA LEU A 12 -6.32 -19.22 14.47
C LEU A 12 -7.71 -18.55 14.45
N VAL A 13 -8.38 -18.57 13.29
CA VAL A 13 -9.74 -18.03 13.15
C VAL A 13 -10.72 -18.84 14.00
N GLU A 14 -10.67 -20.16 13.92
CA GLU A 14 -11.53 -21.06 14.70
C GLU A 14 -11.31 -20.87 16.22
N TRP A 15 -10.05 -20.71 16.63
CA TRP A 15 -9.73 -20.37 18.01
C TRP A 15 -10.29 -19.01 18.43
N LEU A 16 -10.16 -17.97 17.61
CA LEU A 16 -10.71 -16.64 17.89
C LEU A 16 -12.24 -16.64 17.94
N ASP A 17 -12.89 -17.38 17.03
CA ASP A 17 -14.34 -17.58 16.99
C ASP A 17 -14.81 -18.27 18.28
N ALA A 18 -14.09 -19.27 18.76
CA ALA A 18 -14.41 -19.98 20.00
C ALA A 18 -14.25 -19.10 21.26
N VAL A 19 -13.24 -18.24 21.30
CA VAL A 19 -12.94 -17.42 22.49
C VAL A 19 -13.77 -16.13 22.54
N ASN A 20 -13.94 -15.45 21.40
CA ASN A 20 -14.54 -14.12 21.34
C ASN A 20 -15.94 -14.11 20.73
N GLY A 21 -16.29 -15.12 19.92
CA GLY A 21 -17.50 -15.15 19.11
C GLY A 21 -17.29 -14.65 17.68
N GLU A 22 -18.41 -14.61 16.95
CA GLU A 22 -18.46 -14.43 15.50
C GLU A 22 -19.33 -13.26 15.04
N GLY A 23 -19.79 -12.43 15.98
CA GLY A 23 -20.74 -11.35 15.71
C GLY A 23 -20.15 -10.20 14.89
N GLU A 24 -21.02 -9.21 14.64
CA GLU A 24 -20.64 -7.97 13.96
C GLU A 24 -19.56 -7.21 14.75
N GLN A 25 -19.65 -7.22 16.08
CA GLN A 25 -18.68 -6.58 16.96
C GLN A 25 -17.29 -7.26 16.86
N GLU A 26 -17.22 -8.58 16.89
CA GLU A 26 -15.96 -9.32 16.76
C GLU A 26 -15.35 -9.15 15.37
N THR A 27 -16.20 -9.04 14.35
CA THR A 27 -15.77 -8.71 12.99
C THR A 27 -15.18 -7.29 12.93
N ALA A 28 -15.82 -6.31 13.56
CA ALA A 28 -15.30 -4.94 13.66
C ALA A 28 -13.96 -4.90 14.41
N MET A 29 -13.83 -5.67 15.50
CA MET A 29 -12.58 -5.78 16.27
C MET A 29 -11.43 -6.32 15.41
N ARG A 30 -11.66 -7.37 14.60
CA ARG A 30 -10.65 -7.90 13.68
C ARG A 30 -10.22 -6.88 12.63
N LEU A 31 -11.15 -6.06 12.14
CA LEU A 31 -10.82 -4.95 11.23
C LEU A 31 -10.02 -3.85 11.93
N MET A 32 -10.36 -3.49 13.17
CA MET A 32 -9.63 -2.47 13.94
C MET A 32 -8.19 -2.88 14.22
N LYS A 33 -7.91 -4.17 14.40
CA LYS A 33 -6.55 -4.69 14.57
C LYS A 33 -5.63 -4.31 13.40
N LEU A 34 -6.14 -4.20 12.17
CA LEU A 34 -5.35 -3.72 11.02
C LEU A 34 -4.74 -2.33 11.23
N ALA A 35 -5.47 -1.43 11.90
CA ALA A 35 -4.98 -0.08 12.19
C ALA A 35 -3.89 -0.10 13.26
N GLU A 36 -4.01 -0.99 14.24
CA GLU A 36 -3.01 -1.23 15.29
C GLU A 36 -1.70 -1.73 14.68
N GLU A 37 -1.73 -2.82 13.91
CA GLU A 37 -0.55 -3.40 13.25
C GLU A 37 0.10 -2.39 12.28
N SER A 38 -0.71 -1.63 11.55
CA SER A 38 -0.20 -0.57 10.67
C SER A 38 0.52 0.54 11.45
N GLY A 39 0.05 0.85 12.66
CA GLY A 39 0.71 1.77 13.57
C GLY A 39 2.05 1.21 14.07
N GLU A 40 2.11 -0.08 14.35
CA GLU A 40 3.34 -0.77 14.80
C GLU A 40 4.40 -0.82 13.70
N VAL A 41 4.02 -1.09 12.44
CA VAL A 41 4.92 -0.94 11.27
C VAL A 41 5.55 0.46 11.25
N MET A 42 4.74 1.51 11.43
CA MET A 42 5.22 2.89 11.42
C MET A 42 6.13 3.17 12.61
N GLN A 43 5.80 2.66 13.80
CA GLN A 43 6.62 2.78 14.99
C GLN A 43 7.99 2.12 14.81
N ALA A 44 8.00 0.87 14.33
CA ALA A 44 9.22 0.12 14.03
C ALA A 44 10.06 0.85 12.99
N TYR A 45 9.46 1.36 11.92
CA TYR A 45 10.19 2.10 10.88
C TYR A 45 10.81 3.40 11.41
N ILE A 46 10.06 4.20 12.16
CA ILE A 46 10.57 5.42 12.82
C ILE A 46 11.73 5.07 13.75
N GLY A 47 11.60 3.98 14.52
CA GLY A 47 12.63 3.44 15.39
C GLY A 47 13.88 2.99 14.65
N ALA A 48 13.72 2.32 13.51
CA ALA A 48 14.81 1.81 12.67
C ALA A 48 15.60 2.95 12.00
N ARG A 49 14.89 4.02 11.62
CA ARG A 49 15.48 5.23 11.04
C ARG A 49 16.08 6.17 12.09
N GLY A 50 15.87 5.90 13.38
CA GLY A 50 16.34 6.74 14.49
C GLY A 50 15.81 8.17 14.45
N GLN A 51 14.62 8.38 13.87
CA GLN A 51 14.09 9.73 13.61
C GLN A 51 13.72 10.50 14.87
N ASN A 52 13.65 9.84 16.02
CA ASN A 52 13.35 10.44 17.29
C ASN A 52 14.67 10.72 18.07
N PRO A 53 15.18 11.97 18.09
CA PRO A 53 16.52 12.24 18.61
C PRO A 53 16.71 11.89 20.09
N ARG A 54 15.63 11.91 20.89
CA ARG A 54 15.65 11.50 22.32
C ARG A 54 15.76 9.99 22.54
N LYS A 55 15.49 9.16 21.52
CA LYS A 55 15.51 7.69 21.63
C LYS A 55 16.58 7.03 20.76
N GLY A 56 17.12 7.74 19.76
CA GLY A 56 18.06 7.15 18.80
C GLY A 56 17.42 6.02 17.99
N ARG A 57 18.24 5.08 17.52
CA ARG A 57 17.75 3.87 16.85
C ARG A 57 17.28 2.85 17.88
N THR A 58 16.01 2.47 17.80
CA THR A 58 15.38 1.52 18.73
C THR A 58 14.94 0.22 18.09
N HIS A 59 14.89 0.17 16.76
CA HIS A 59 14.47 -1.00 15.99
C HIS A 59 15.44 -1.23 14.83
N THR A 60 15.24 -2.35 14.16
CA THR A 60 15.97 -2.85 13.02
C THR A 60 15.05 -2.93 11.79
N SER A 61 15.62 -3.26 10.63
CA SER A 61 14.80 -3.51 9.43
C SER A 61 14.05 -4.83 9.54
N GLU A 62 14.58 -5.77 10.31
CA GLU A 62 13.96 -7.05 10.65
C GLU A 62 12.69 -6.83 11.49
N ASP A 63 12.72 -5.91 12.45
CA ASP A 63 11.52 -5.57 13.24
C ASP A 63 10.42 -5.02 12.31
N VAL A 64 10.75 -4.13 11.37
CA VAL A 64 9.78 -3.63 10.38
C VAL A 64 9.20 -4.76 9.54
N ALA A 65 10.04 -5.73 9.15
CA ALA A 65 9.57 -6.89 8.39
C ALA A 65 8.64 -7.79 9.21
N ALA A 66 8.88 -7.94 10.51
CA ALA A 66 8.00 -8.66 11.43
C ALA A 66 6.61 -7.98 11.49
N GLU A 67 6.57 -6.67 11.75
CA GLU A 67 5.30 -5.92 11.81
C GLU A 67 4.53 -5.98 10.47
N LEU A 68 5.23 -5.96 9.33
CA LEU A 68 4.59 -6.14 8.03
C LEU A 68 3.97 -7.54 7.88
N CYS A 69 4.59 -8.57 8.44
CA CYS A 69 4.02 -9.91 8.48
C CYS A 69 2.77 -9.95 9.37
N ASP A 70 2.75 -9.22 10.48
CA ASP A 70 1.59 -9.14 11.38
C ASP A 70 0.41 -8.44 10.72
N VAL A 71 0.65 -7.39 9.91
CA VAL A 71 -0.39 -6.80 9.05
C VAL A 71 -0.95 -7.83 8.05
N ILE A 72 -0.09 -8.60 7.38
CA ILE A 72 -0.51 -9.62 6.41
C ILE A 72 -1.34 -10.71 7.10
N LEU A 73 -0.89 -11.19 8.26
CA LEU A 73 -1.57 -12.20 9.05
C LEU A 73 -2.94 -11.69 9.52
N THR A 74 -2.99 -10.50 10.10
CA THR A 74 -4.22 -9.86 10.58
C THR A 74 -5.24 -9.68 9.45
N ALA A 75 -4.78 -9.26 8.27
CA ALA A 75 -5.63 -9.15 7.09
C ALA A 75 -6.16 -10.51 6.61
N ALA A 76 -5.32 -11.54 6.62
CA ALA A 76 -5.72 -12.90 6.23
C ALA A 76 -6.74 -13.51 7.21
N VAL A 77 -6.58 -13.26 8.52
CA VAL A 77 -7.55 -13.63 9.56
C VAL A 77 -8.87 -12.91 9.35
N ALA A 78 -8.86 -11.58 9.17
CA ALA A 78 -10.07 -10.80 8.95
C ALA A 78 -10.81 -11.20 7.67
N LEU A 79 -10.08 -11.57 6.61
CA LEU A 79 -10.64 -11.99 5.32
C LEU A 79 -11.60 -13.17 5.44
N HIS A 80 -11.41 -14.08 6.40
CA HIS A 80 -12.30 -15.24 6.61
C HIS A 80 -13.75 -14.84 6.94
N ARG A 81 -13.98 -13.61 7.44
CA ARG A 81 -15.34 -13.11 7.70
C ARG A 81 -16.08 -12.65 6.44
N PHE A 82 -15.38 -12.49 5.31
CA PHE A 82 -15.94 -11.91 4.09
C PHE A 82 -15.95 -12.90 2.91
N THR A 83 -15.37 -14.09 3.08
CA THR A 83 -15.33 -15.11 2.04
C THR A 83 -15.13 -16.50 2.63
N GLY A 84 -15.79 -17.50 2.04
CA GLY A 84 -15.56 -18.92 2.38
C GLY A 84 -14.28 -19.51 1.77
N ASP A 85 -13.67 -18.79 0.80
CA ASP A 85 -12.40 -19.18 0.18
C ASP A 85 -11.43 -17.98 0.14
N PRO A 86 -10.74 -17.70 1.27
CA PRO A 86 -9.81 -16.57 1.38
C PRO A 86 -8.58 -16.74 0.49
N ALA A 87 -8.12 -17.97 0.28
CA ALA A 87 -6.99 -18.27 -0.59
C ALA A 87 -7.29 -17.89 -2.05
N ALA A 88 -8.43 -18.36 -2.60
CA ALA A 88 -8.82 -18.02 -3.96
C ALA A 88 -9.15 -16.52 -4.11
N THR A 89 -9.75 -15.91 -3.07
CA THR A 89 -10.08 -14.48 -3.06
C THR A 89 -8.83 -13.61 -3.14
N LEU A 90 -7.79 -13.92 -2.35
CA LEU A 90 -6.52 -13.22 -2.40
C LEU A 90 -5.83 -13.42 -3.77
N ASP A 91 -5.75 -14.66 -4.25
CA ASP A 91 -5.12 -15.00 -5.53
C ASP A 91 -5.79 -14.28 -6.72
N ALA A 92 -7.12 -14.27 -6.76
CA ALA A 92 -7.89 -13.53 -7.75
C ALA A 92 -7.59 -12.01 -7.69
N ARG A 93 -7.53 -11.44 -6.48
CA ARG A 93 -7.22 -10.02 -6.30
C ARG A 93 -5.81 -9.66 -6.76
N ILE A 94 -4.82 -10.49 -6.43
CA ILE A 94 -3.42 -10.31 -6.86
C ILE A 94 -3.33 -10.36 -8.38
N ARG A 95 -3.94 -11.38 -9.02
CA ARG A 95 -3.95 -11.50 -10.48
C ARG A 95 -4.57 -10.28 -11.16
N GLU A 96 -5.70 -9.79 -10.65
CA GLU A 96 -6.38 -8.64 -11.22
C GLU A 96 -5.53 -7.36 -11.10
N VAL A 97 -4.95 -7.09 -9.94
CA VAL A 97 -4.07 -5.92 -9.75
C VAL A 97 -2.83 -6.03 -10.64
N ALA A 98 -2.20 -7.20 -10.70
CA ALA A 98 -1.02 -7.43 -11.52
C ALA A 98 -1.28 -7.29 -13.03
N ARG A 99 -2.50 -7.64 -13.49
CA ARG A 99 -2.95 -7.42 -14.87
C ARG A 99 -3.13 -5.93 -15.17
N ARG A 100 -3.77 -5.18 -14.25
CA ARG A 100 -3.99 -3.73 -14.40
C ARG A 100 -2.68 -2.96 -14.43
N SER A 101 -1.73 -3.27 -13.54
CA SER A 101 -0.45 -2.56 -13.46
C SER A 101 0.48 -2.80 -14.66
N ARG A 102 0.24 -3.88 -15.42
CA ARG A 102 1.01 -4.23 -16.63
C ARG A 102 0.35 -3.82 -17.94
N SER A 103 -0.88 -3.32 -17.90
CA SER A 103 -1.53 -2.73 -19.07
C SER A 103 -1.10 -1.26 -19.12
N PRO A 104 -0.38 -0.79 -20.18
CA PRO A 104 -0.10 0.63 -20.32
C PRO A 104 -1.41 1.43 -20.23
N ARG A 105 -1.35 2.62 -19.61
CA ARG A 105 -2.45 3.59 -19.65
C ARG A 105 -2.77 3.91 -21.11
N GLU A 106 -3.68 3.17 -21.73
CA GLU A 106 -4.50 3.66 -22.84
C GLU A 106 -5.64 4.53 -22.27
N GLN A 107 -5.25 5.57 -21.53
CA GLN A 107 -6.11 6.72 -21.28
C GLN A 107 -5.42 7.88 -21.98
N GLY A 108 -6.01 8.24 -23.12
CA GLY A 108 -5.41 9.04 -24.15
C GLY A 108 -5.06 10.47 -23.73
N VAL A 109 -3.96 10.94 -24.29
CA VAL A 109 -3.81 12.35 -24.65
C VAL A 109 -4.07 12.41 -26.17
N PRO A 110 -5.21 12.95 -26.64
CA PRO A 110 -5.36 13.27 -28.05
C PRO A 110 -4.25 14.26 -28.41
N GLY A 111 -3.52 13.95 -29.49
CA GLY A 111 -2.37 14.72 -29.92
C GLY A 111 -2.66 16.21 -30.00
N VAL A 112 -1.92 17.00 -29.24
CA VAL A 112 -1.73 18.41 -29.53
C VAL A 112 -0.87 18.45 -30.79
N PRO A 113 -1.34 19.00 -31.92
CA PRO A 113 -0.49 19.13 -33.10
C PRO A 113 0.68 20.08 -32.78
N ALA A 114 1.86 19.73 -33.28
CA ALA A 114 3.08 20.50 -33.04
C ALA A 114 2.90 21.96 -33.50
N PRO A 115 3.43 22.94 -32.75
CA PRO A 115 3.37 24.34 -33.17
C PRO A 115 4.19 24.51 -34.45
N SER A 116 3.52 24.86 -35.54
CA SER A 116 4.13 25.32 -36.78
C SER A 116 4.97 26.56 -36.49
N GLY A 117 6.26 26.48 -36.80
CA GLY A 117 7.26 27.47 -36.45
C GLY A 117 6.92 28.90 -36.86
N ARG A 118 7.19 29.82 -35.93
CA ARG A 118 7.69 31.15 -36.23
C ARG A 118 8.84 31.40 -35.25
N GLY A 119 10.05 31.51 -35.78
CA GLY A 119 11.26 31.74 -34.99
C GLY A 119 11.20 33.06 -34.21
N PRO A 120 12.08 33.23 -33.21
CA PRO A 120 12.05 34.40 -32.34
C PRO A 120 12.35 35.67 -33.13
N GLU A 121 11.47 36.67 -32.98
CA GLU A 121 11.66 38.02 -33.48
C GLU A 121 12.89 38.63 -32.79
N GLN A 122 13.96 38.90 -33.55
CA GLN A 122 15.13 39.61 -33.04
C GLN A 122 14.76 41.06 -32.73
N PRO A 123 15.21 41.64 -31.60
CA PRO A 123 14.96 43.04 -31.31
C PRO A 123 15.77 43.95 -32.24
N ARG A 124 15.10 44.97 -32.80
CA ARG A 124 15.71 46.02 -33.65
C ARG A 124 16.54 46.99 -32.79
N PRO A 125 17.79 47.33 -33.16
CA PRO A 125 18.42 48.61 -32.77
C PRO A 125 17.98 49.70 -33.79
N PRO A 126 18.34 51.00 -33.70
CA PRO A 126 19.29 51.67 -32.79
C PRO A 126 18.80 53.05 -32.25
N GLY A 127 19.62 53.67 -31.40
CA GLY A 127 19.67 55.14 -31.32
C GLY A 127 20.47 55.71 -32.50
N GLN A 128 19.94 56.75 -33.15
CA GLN A 128 20.70 57.70 -33.95
C GLN A 128 20.28 59.11 -33.54
N VAL A 129 21.25 59.90 -33.08
CA VAL A 129 21.16 61.34 -32.86
C VAL A 129 21.75 62.04 -34.10
N ARG A 130 20.95 62.87 -34.76
CA ARG A 130 21.29 63.97 -35.69
C ARG A 130 20.00 64.80 -35.84
N GLU A 131 19.92 66.12 -35.79
CA GLU A 131 20.82 67.27 -35.60
C GLU A 131 19.99 68.35 -34.87
#